data_AF-A0A927RWX3-F1
#
_entry.id   AF-A0A927RWX3-F1
#
_cell.length_a   1.000
_cell.length_b   1.000
_cell.length_c   1.000
_cell.angle_alpha   90.00
_cell.angle_beta   90.00
_cell.angle_gamma   90.00
#
_symmetry.space_group_name_H-M   'P 1'
#
loop_
_entity.id
_entity.type
_entity.pdbx_description
1 polymer ?
#
loop_
_entity_poly.entity_id
_entity_poly.type
_entity_poly.pdbx_seq_one_letter_code
_entity_poly.pdbx_strand_id
1 'polypeptide(L)'
;MAEKRERRWVSPNKRAKSYAEELKAKVHTHGPKEGKPLTDLEVGIRMGSLQMKNDHIGIFKFKKALNEGKSKAEAKKYSRERGGKK
;
A
#
# COMPACT_ATOMS: atom_id res chain seq x y z
N MET A 1 -15.20 -20.08 5.76
CA MET A 1 -14.58 -18.94 6.47
C MET A 1 -14.22 -17.89 5.42
N ALA A 2 -15.02 -16.83 5.24
CA ALA A 2 -14.67 -15.77 4.30
C ALA A 2 -13.48 -15.00 4.88
N GLU A 3 -12.28 -15.29 4.39
CA GLU A 3 -11.05 -14.63 4.80
C GLU A 3 -11.26 -13.11 4.62
N LYS A 4 -11.26 -12.36 5.73
CA LYS A 4 -11.51 -10.92 5.73
C LYS A 4 -10.40 -10.29 4.88
N ARG A 5 -10.70 -9.98 3.62
CA ARG A 5 -9.74 -9.55 2.60
C ARG A 5 -9.33 -8.09 2.86
N GLU A 6 -8.62 -7.87 3.97
CA GLU A 6 -8.16 -6.54 4.39
C GLU A 6 -7.16 -6.00 3.37
N ARG A 7 -7.26 -4.70 3.06
CA ARG A 7 -6.23 -4.00 2.29
C ARG A 7 -4.96 -3.97 3.14
N ARG A 8 -3.93 -4.68 2.68
CA ARG A 8 -2.57 -4.57 3.19
C ARG A 8 -1.92 -3.27 2.67
N TRP A 9 -2.46 -2.11 3.08
CA TRP A 9 -1.75 -0.85 2.91
C TRP A 9 -0.86 -0.64 4.14
N VAL A 10 0.45 -0.60 3.89
CA VAL A 10 1.47 -0.25 4.90
C VAL A 10 1.46 1.28 4.99
N SER A 11 1.80 1.86 6.15
CA SER A 11 1.95 3.32 6.24
C SER A 11 2.83 3.80 5.06
N PRO A 12 2.30 4.61 4.13
CA PRO A 12 2.87 4.78 2.79
C PRO A 12 4.34 5.19 2.83
N ASN A 13 4.70 5.97 3.85
CA ASN A 13 6.05 6.46 4.06
C ASN A 13 7.13 5.36 4.01
N LYS A 14 6.95 4.21 4.68
CA LYS A 14 8.00 3.18 4.74
C LYS A 14 8.13 2.36 3.46
N ARG A 15 7.01 2.04 2.80
CA ARG A 15 7.00 1.18 1.60
C ARG A 15 7.27 1.96 0.32
N ALA A 16 6.74 3.17 0.20
CA ALA A 16 7.03 4.05 -0.93
C ALA A 16 8.51 4.46 -0.95
N LYS A 17 9.10 4.73 0.22
CA LYS A 17 10.53 4.98 0.34
C LYS A 17 11.36 3.77 -0.14
N SER A 18 11.04 2.57 0.34
CA SER A 18 11.74 1.35 -0.10
C SER A 18 11.60 1.10 -1.61
N TYR A 19 10.45 1.37 -2.22
CA TYR A 19 10.27 1.22 -3.67
C TYR A 19 10.97 2.30 -4.47
N ALA A 20 11.03 3.53 -3.98
CA ALA A 20 11.84 4.58 -4.58
C ALA A 20 13.34 4.25 -4.49
N GLU A 21 13.79 3.67 -3.38
CA GLU A 21 15.17 3.19 -3.20
C GLU A 21 15.49 2.01 -4.13
N GLU A 22 14.59 1.04 -4.29
CA GLU A 22 14.73 -0.06 -5.27
C GLU A 22 14.77 0.43 -6.72
N LEU A 23 13.97 1.45 -7.07
CA LEU A 23 13.99 2.07 -8.39
C LEU A 23 15.29 2.82 -8.66
N LYS A 24 15.82 3.52 -7.64
CA LYS A 24 17.10 4.23 -7.73
C LYS A 24 18.27 3.24 -7.85
N ALA A 25 18.21 2.12 -7.12
CA ALA A 25 19.21 1.06 -7.18
C ALA A 25 19.06 0.14 -8.40
N LYS A 26 17.89 0.12 -9.04
CA LYS A 26 17.49 -0.83 -10.10
C LYS A 26 17.70 -2.30 -9.70
N VAL A 27 17.69 -2.60 -8.41
CA VAL A 27 17.91 -3.94 -7.84
C VAL A 27 16.83 -4.25 -6.81
N HIS A 28 16.35 -5.49 -6.78
CA HIS A 28 15.42 -5.96 -5.76
C HIS A 28 16.13 -5.98 -4.39
N THR A 29 15.56 -5.30 -3.39
CA THR A 29 16.10 -5.24 -2.02
C THR A 29 15.36 -6.15 -1.05
N HIS A 30 14.25 -6.76 -1.49
CA HIS A 30 13.46 -7.66 -0.64
C HIS A 30 13.05 -8.93 -1.39
N GLY A 31 13.02 -10.04 -0.65
CA GLY A 31 12.37 -11.28 -1.07
C GLY A 31 13.26 -12.19 -1.92
N PRO A 32 12.69 -13.20 -2.60
CA PRO A 32 13.45 -14.28 -3.24
C PRO A 32 14.30 -13.85 -4.44
N LYS A 33 14.16 -12.60 -4.90
CA LYS A 33 14.92 -12.01 -6.00
C LYS A 33 15.95 -10.98 -5.53
N GLU A 34 16.20 -10.88 -4.22
CA GLU A 34 17.14 -9.92 -3.65
C GLU A 34 18.51 -9.95 -4.36
N GLY A 35 19.05 -8.78 -4.70
CA GLY A 35 20.30 -8.64 -5.44
C GLY A 35 20.19 -8.76 -6.97
N LYS A 36 19.02 -9.14 -7.52
CA LYS A 36 18.80 -9.19 -8.98
C LYS A 36 18.35 -7.84 -9.52
N PRO A 37 18.71 -7.49 -10.77
CA PRO A 37 18.22 -6.28 -11.41
C PRO A 37 16.70 -6.31 -11.58
N LEU A 38 16.08 -5.14 -11.48
CA LEU A 38 14.68 -4.96 -11.80
C LEU A 38 14.47 -5.09 -13.31
N THR A 39 13.47 -5.88 -13.71
CA THR A 39 12.99 -5.85 -15.10
C THR A 39 12.19 -4.57 -15.37
N ASP A 40 12.11 -4.12 -16.62
CA ASP A 40 11.36 -2.91 -17.00
C ASP A 40 9.87 -2.98 -16.61
N LEU A 41 9.29 -4.18 -16.63
CA LEU A 41 7.94 -4.44 -16.13
C LEU A 41 7.84 -4.22 -14.62
N GLU A 42 8.79 -4.72 -13.83
CA GLU A 42 8.85 -4.55 -12.38
C GLU A 42 9.12 -3.08 -11.99
N VAL A 43 9.92 -2.36 -12.80
CA VAL A 43 10.11 -0.91 -12.71
C VAL A 43 8.78 -0.19 -12.91
N GLY A 44 8.02 -0.52 -13.97
CA GLY A 44 6.70 0.07 -14.24
C GLY A 44 5.68 -0.20 -13.13
N ILE A 45 5.68 -1.41 -12.56
CA ILE A 45 4.80 -1.77 -11.43
C ILE A 45 5.17 -0.98 -10.16
N ARG A 46 6.47 -0.83 -9.88
CA ARG A 46 6.96 -0.04 -8.73
C ARG A 46 6.80 1.47 -8.94
N MET A 47 6.84 1.97 -10.18
CA MET A 47 6.65 3.38 -10.54
C MET A 47 5.21 3.91 -10.43
N GLY A 48 4.25 3.09 -10.00
CA GLY A 48 3.35 3.65 -9.00
C GLY A 48 1.89 3.89 -9.35
N SER A 49 1.34 3.53 -10.49
CA SER A 49 -0.08 3.87 -10.71
C SER A 49 -1.05 3.08 -9.81
N LEU A 50 -0.79 1.78 -9.57
CA LEU A 50 -1.74 0.92 -8.86
C LEU A 50 -1.57 0.99 -7.34
N GLN A 51 -0.33 1.07 -6.86
CA GLN A 51 -0.03 1.14 -5.43
C GLN A 51 -0.45 2.50 -4.84
N MET A 52 -0.11 3.60 -5.54
CA MET A 52 -0.51 4.96 -5.15
C MET A 52 -2.03 5.13 -5.07
N LYS A 53 -2.79 4.59 -6.04
CA LYS A 53 -4.27 4.64 -6.02
C LYS A 53 -4.85 3.96 -4.79
N ASN A 54 -4.34 2.79 -4.42
CA ASN A 54 -4.81 2.06 -3.24
C ASN A 54 -4.48 2.79 -1.93
N ASP A 55 -3.27 3.34 -1.83
CA ASP A 55 -2.82 4.10 -0.65
C ASP A 55 -3.62 5.41 -0.50
N HIS A 56 -3.89 6.12 -1.61
CA HIS A 56 -4.72 7.32 -1.62
C HIS A 56 -6.15 7.05 -1.12
N ILE A 57 -6.77 5.95 -1.56
CA ILE A 57 -8.09 5.53 -1.08
C ILE A 57 -8.06 5.17 0.42
N GLY A 58 -6.99 4.50 0.88
CA GLY A 58 -6.80 4.16 2.30
C GLY A 58 -6.71 5.40 3.18
N ILE A 59 -5.89 6.37 2.78
CA ILE A 59 -5.72 7.65 3.49
C ILE A 59 -7.02 8.45 3.50
N PHE A 60 -7.73 8.51 2.37
CA PHE A 60 -9.03 9.19 2.29
C PHE A 60 -10.02 8.62 3.30
N LYS A 61 -10.17 7.29 3.37
CA LYS A 61 -11.05 6.63 4.35
C LYS A 61 -10.62 6.88 5.79
N PHE A 62 -9.31 6.91 6.06
CA PHE A 62 -8.77 7.19 7.39
C PHE A 62 -9.12 8.60 7.84
N LYS A 63 -8.86 9.61 7.00
CA LYS A 63 -9.19 11.02 7.28
C LYS A 63 -10.70 11.23 7.42
N LYS A 64 -11.50 10.60 6.56
CA LYS A 64 -12.97 10.64 6.66
C LYS A 64 -13.45 10.11 8.02
N ALA A 65 -12.96 8.94 8.45
CA ALA A 65 -13.32 8.36 9.74
C ALA A 65 -12.90 9.22 10.94
N LEU A 66 -11.74 9.86 10.87
CA LEU A 66 -11.33 10.82 11.91
C LEU A 66 -12.25 12.04 11.97
N ASN A 67 -12.64 12.58 10.81
CA ASN A 67 -13.58 13.71 10.75
C ASN A 67 -14.99 13.32 11.24
N GLU A 68 -15.39 12.05 11.10
CA GLU A 68 -16.61 11.48 11.66
C GLU A 68 -16.53 11.25 13.19
N GLY A 69 -15.43 11.61 13.85
CA GLY A 69 -15.26 11.50 15.31
C GLY A 69 -14.79 10.13 15.81
N LYS A 70 -14.41 9.22 14.91
CA LYS A 70 -13.93 7.87 15.30
C LYS A 70 -12.53 7.92 15.91
N SER A 71 -12.24 6.98 16.80
CA SER A 71 -10.89 6.84 17.36
C SER A 71 -9.87 6.48 16.27
N LYS A 72 -8.60 6.85 16.46
CA LYS A 72 -7.49 6.50 15.55
C LYS A 72 -7.42 4.99 15.26
N ALA A 73 -7.76 4.15 16.24
CA ALA A 73 -7.79 2.70 16.08
C ALA A 73 -8.91 2.23 15.14
N GLU A 74 -10.08 2.85 15.23
CA GLU A 74 -11.25 2.54 14.41
C GLU A 74 -11.09 3.07 12.98
N ALA A 75 -10.57 4.28 12.83
CA ALA A 75 -10.21 4.84 11.53
C ALA A 75 -9.19 3.97 10.78
N LYS A 76 -8.22 3.38 11.50
CA LYS A 76 -7.23 2.44 10.94
C LYS A 76 -7.86 1.12 10.49
N LYS A 77 -8.87 0.61 11.20
CA LYS A 77 -9.64 -0.57 10.76
C LYS A 77 -10.46 -0.24 9.50
N TYR A 78 -11.22 0.84 9.54
CA TYR A 78 -12.10 1.27 8.44
C TYR A 78 -11.36 1.54 7.12
N SER A 79 -10.19 2.17 7.20
CA SER A 79 -9.33 2.42 6.03
C SER A 79 -8.78 1.15 5.38
N ARG A 80 -8.66 0.06 6.14
CA ARG A 80 -8.20 -1.26 5.65
C ARG A 80 -9.32 -2.11 5.08
N GLU A 81 -10.58 -1.74 5.28
CA GLU A 81 -11.70 -2.51 4.72
C GLU A 81 -11.78 -2.35 3.20
N ARG A 82 -11.71 -3.46 2.46
CA ARG A 82 -12.13 -3.51 1.05
C ARG A 82 -13.65 -3.43 1.04
N GLY A 83 -14.20 -2.49 0.27
CA GLY A 83 -15.64 -2.41 0.07
C GLY A 83 -16.10 -3.69 -0.63
N GLY A 84 -16.73 -4.58 0.13
CA GLY A 84 -17.38 -5.77 -0.36
C GLY A 84 -18.76 -5.83 0.27
N LYS A 85 -19.72 -5.16 -0.34
CA LYS A 85 -21.06 -5.74 -0.39
C LYS A 85 -21.09 -6.55 -1.69
N LYS A 86 -21.36 -7.85 -1.55
CA LYS A 86 -22.01 -8.60 -2.63
C LYS A 86 -23.39 -8.00 -2.85
#